data_AF-A0A8H6KVB2-F1
#
_entry.id   AF-A0A8H6KVB2-F1
#
_cell.length_a   1.000
_cell.length_b   1.000
_cell.length_c   1.000
_cell.angle_alpha   90.00
_cell.angle_beta   90.00
_cell.angle_gamma   90.00
#
_symmetry.space_group_name_H-M   'P 1'
#
loop_
_entity.id
_entity.type
_entity.pdbx_description
1 polymer ?
#
loop_
_entity_poly.entity_id
_entity_poly.type
_entity_poly.pdbx_seq_one_letter_code
_entity_poly.pdbx_strand_id
1 'polypeptide(L)'
;MKSFFAALPLLASLAAAGPVSAEKRDTNPTVELLLNITSIGNTGLEAALTNPGSSELKLFATGTILDSAPVEKVAVFNKGKPLPDQHIASPRLTRDRTDGRVPFDGVRLRIAPPELITNDAFQVIKPNQTVIMKFDFGQMHDLSSGGNYQVSAAGGIPYATGDSTKVEGYIPFKSNVLTIKNVNGTQAAITRRDFHAESKRVVIQAGCTRAQNQAVNTALGNCATLASNASVAAMRDARRLNEYFKTTTLEARRNISITFQRVAKECTSRLKAVSVSSLYCTDVYNSCKEGVLAYTVPSLRYMVNCPLYFNALPPLTTTCHAQDQASTTLHEMTHLTQIRGTLDWGVYGYDAIKTLPSEKNLFHADTFCLFANCKSRPL
;
A
#
# COMPACT_ATOMS: atom_id res chain seq x y z
N MET A 1 -23.55 -57.03 52.86
CA MET A 1 -23.48 -55.59 53.19
C MET A 1 -23.74 -54.85 51.88
N LYS A 2 -24.90 -54.20 51.67
CA LYS A 2 -25.13 -52.75 51.91
C LYS A 2 -23.89 -51.94 51.50
N SER A 3 -23.85 -51.02 50.53
CA SER A 3 -24.88 -50.10 50.04
C SER A 3 -24.29 -49.21 48.91
N PHE A 4 -25.18 -48.75 48.01
CA PHE A 4 -25.27 -47.42 47.37
C PHE A 4 -24.33 -46.94 46.23
N PHE A 5 -24.99 -46.75 45.06
CA PHE A 5 -25.05 -45.56 44.18
C PHE A 5 -23.76 -44.79 43.81
N ALA A 6 -23.51 -44.69 42.50
CA ALA A 6 -23.71 -43.44 41.75
C ALA A 6 -23.52 -43.69 40.24
N ALA A 7 -24.59 -43.49 39.46
CA ALA A 7 -24.51 -43.35 38.01
C ALA A 7 -24.01 -41.95 37.68
N LEU A 8 -22.90 -41.84 36.95
CA LEU A 8 -22.41 -40.59 36.38
C LEU A 8 -22.79 -40.54 34.89
N PRO A 9 -23.60 -39.57 34.43
CA PRO A 9 -23.74 -39.31 33.01
C PRO A 9 -22.51 -38.53 32.54
N LEU A 10 -21.76 -39.08 31.59
CA LEU A 10 -20.76 -38.34 30.82
C LEU A 10 -21.48 -37.30 29.95
N LEU A 11 -21.52 -36.04 30.40
CA LEU A 11 -21.77 -34.91 29.51
C LEU A 11 -20.56 -34.75 28.60
N ALA A 12 -20.74 -35.08 27.32
CA ALA A 12 -19.85 -34.64 26.26
C ALA A 12 -20.03 -33.12 26.08
N SER A 13 -19.07 -32.35 26.60
CA SER A 13 -18.95 -30.93 26.26
C SER A 13 -18.52 -30.81 24.80
N LEU A 14 -19.47 -30.48 23.91
CA LEU A 14 -19.16 -29.89 22.61
C LEU A 14 -18.43 -28.57 22.85
N ALA A 15 -17.10 -28.56 22.68
CA ALA A 15 -16.37 -27.31 22.46
C ALA A 15 -16.71 -26.83 21.04
N ALA A 16 -17.72 -25.97 20.94
CA ALA A 16 -17.90 -25.14 19.76
C ALA A 16 -16.67 -24.24 19.64
N ALA A 17 -15.82 -24.50 18.64
CA ALA A 17 -14.75 -23.60 18.25
C ALA A 17 -15.38 -22.30 17.72
N GLY A 18 -15.57 -21.34 18.62
CA GLY A 18 -15.85 -19.95 18.28
C GLY A 18 -14.62 -19.32 17.62
N PRO A 19 -14.80 -18.22 16.87
CA PRO A 19 -13.71 -17.56 16.17
C PRO A 19 -12.65 -17.11 17.18
N VAL A 20 -11.40 -17.50 16.91
CA VAL A 20 -10.22 -17.07 17.65
C VAL A 20 -10.16 -15.54 17.57
N SER A 21 -10.56 -14.88 18.65
CA SER A 21 -10.23 -13.48 18.89
C SER A 21 -8.71 -13.41 19.00
N ALA A 22 -8.09 -12.50 18.26
CA ALA A 22 -6.65 -12.30 18.27
C ALA A 22 -6.19 -12.06 19.70
N GLU A 23 -5.52 -13.06 20.29
CA GLU A 23 -4.89 -12.90 21.60
C GLU A 23 -3.84 -11.80 21.50
N LYS A 24 -4.15 -10.74 22.24
CA LYS A 24 -3.28 -9.66 22.68
C LYS A 24 -1.91 -10.23 23.08
N ARG A 25 -0.88 -9.99 22.28
CA ARG A 25 0.50 -10.06 22.78
C ARG A 25 0.80 -8.78 23.52
N ASP A 26 1.01 -8.94 24.82
CA ASP A 26 1.29 -7.91 25.79
C ASP A 26 2.80 -7.58 25.77
N THR A 27 3.18 -6.47 25.13
CA THR A 27 4.32 -5.58 25.45
C THR A 27 4.26 -4.34 24.55
N ASN A 28 3.38 -3.39 24.89
CA ASN A 28 3.39 -1.94 24.56
C ASN A 28 1.94 -1.45 24.73
N PRO A 29 1.71 -0.22 25.25
CA PRO A 29 0.35 0.26 25.43
C PRO A 29 -0.32 0.22 24.05
N THR A 30 -1.39 -0.56 23.93
CA THR A 30 -2.22 -0.64 22.72
C THR A 30 -2.97 0.69 22.57
N VAL A 31 -2.23 1.76 22.31
CA VAL A 31 -2.77 3.07 21.96
C VAL A 31 -3.31 2.92 20.55
N GLU A 32 -4.59 3.20 20.38
CA GLU A 32 -5.19 3.42 19.07
C GLU A 32 -5.30 4.94 18.88
N LEU A 33 -4.81 5.47 17.76
CA LEU A 33 -4.94 6.89 17.47
C LEU A 33 -6.41 7.19 17.15
N LEU A 34 -6.91 8.30 17.71
CA LEU A 34 -8.27 8.74 17.44
C LEU A 34 -8.26 9.58 16.16
N LEU A 35 -8.99 9.14 15.14
CA LEU A 35 -9.12 9.88 13.89
C LEU A 35 -10.58 10.34 13.70
N ASN A 36 -10.79 11.64 13.52
CA ASN A 36 -12.08 12.18 13.15
C ASN A 36 -11.99 12.94 11.83
N ILE A 37 -12.88 12.63 10.89
CA ILE A 37 -12.93 13.23 9.56
C ILE A 37 -14.21 14.07 9.44
N THR A 38 -14.06 15.32 9.02
CA THR A 38 -15.15 16.26 8.71
C THR A 38 -15.01 16.81 7.29
N SER A 39 -16.10 17.30 6.71
CA SER A 39 -16.10 17.88 5.36
C SER A 39 -15.85 19.39 5.38
N ILE A 40 -15.06 19.88 4.42
CA ILE A 40 -14.85 21.30 4.14
C ILE A 40 -15.23 21.57 2.68
N GLY A 41 -16.25 22.39 2.43
CA GLY A 41 -16.66 22.74 1.07
C GLY A 41 -17.22 21.56 0.27
N ASN A 42 -16.95 21.51 -1.05
CA ASN A 42 -17.51 20.49 -1.95
C ASN A 42 -16.88 19.11 -1.74
N THR A 43 -15.55 19.03 -1.81
CA THR A 43 -14.77 17.77 -1.74
C THR A 43 -13.58 17.87 -0.79
N GLY A 44 -13.46 18.96 -0.03
CA GLY A 44 -12.43 19.09 1.00
C GLY A 44 -12.77 18.28 2.25
N LEU A 45 -11.72 17.85 2.94
CA LEU A 45 -11.77 17.11 4.19
C LEU A 45 -10.80 17.71 5.20
N GLU A 46 -11.21 17.69 6.47
CA GLU A 46 -10.33 17.87 7.62
C GLU A 46 -10.25 16.54 8.37
N ALA A 47 -9.03 16.08 8.63
CA ALA A 47 -8.75 14.91 9.44
C ALA A 47 -8.00 15.34 10.70
N ALA A 48 -8.61 15.10 11.86
CA ALA A 48 -8.02 15.36 13.16
C ALA A 48 -7.53 14.03 13.77
N LEU A 49 -6.20 13.86 13.83
CA LEU A 49 -5.55 12.69 14.40
C LEU A 49 -5.00 13.03 15.78
N THR A 50 -5.52 12.38 16.82
CA THR A 50 -5.13 12.62 18.22
C THR A 50 -4.37 11.43 18.78
N ASN A 51 -3.31 11.71 19.53
CA ASN A 51 -2.67 10.75 20.43
C ASN A 51 -3.39 10.76 21.79
N PRO A 52 -4.25 9.78 22.12
CA PRO A 52 -4.91 9.75 23.43
C PRO A 52 -4.02 9.17 24.54
N GLY A 53 -2.82 8.70 24.20
CA GLY A 53 -1.88 8.09 25.13
C GLY A 53 -1.20 9.11 26.04
N SER A 54 -0.51 8.59 27.05
CA SER A 54 0.27 9.38 28.01
C SER A 54 1.74 9.58 27.60
N SER A 55 2.19 8.94 26.52
CA SER A 55 3.54 9.05 25.98
C SER A 55 3.56 9.74 24.62
N GLU A 56 4.68 10.38 24.30
CA GLU A 56 4.93 10.91 22.97
C GLU A 56 5.03 9.76 21.95
N LEU A 57 4.52 10.00 20.73
CA LEU A 57 4.59 9.08 19.61
C LEU A 57 5.39 9.70 18.47
N LYS A 58 6.37 8.96 17.94
CA LYS A 58 7.15 9.33 16.75
C LYS A 58 6.66 8.49 15.58
N LEU A 59 5.79 9.07 14.77
CA LEU A 59 5.04 8.40 13.71
C LEU A 59 5.68 8.63 12.34
N PHE A 60 5.87 7.59 11.55
CA PHE A 60 6.35 7.71 10.19
C PHE A 60 5.27 8.33 9.29
N ALA A 61 5.58 9.46 8.66
CA ALA A 61 4.60 10.26 7.92
C ALA A 61 4.46 9.81 6.46
N THR A 62 5.57 9.53 5.76
CA THR A 62 5.59 9.23 4.32
C THR A 62 4.73 8.00 3.97
N GLY A 63 3.91 8.11 2.93
CA GLY A 63 2.97 7.06 2.51
C GLY A 63 1.74 6.87 3.40
N THR A 64 1.57 7.67 4.46
CA THR A 64 0.47 7.53 5.42
C THR A 64 -0.55 8.68 5.32
N ILE A 65 -1.55 8.68 6.20
CA ILE A 65 -2.51 9.80 6.29
C ILE A 65 -1.83 11.14 6.59
N LEU A 66 -0.69 11.11 7.30
CA LEU A 66 0.13 12.27 7.66
C LEU A 66 0.93 12.83 6.48
N ASP A 67 1.07 12.07 5.38
CA ASP A 67 1.88 12.50 4.24
C ASP A 67 1.28 13.73 3.55
N SER A 68 2.12 14.64 3.09
CA SER A 68 1.73 15.75 2.24
C SER A 68 1.52 15.33 0.77
N ALA A 69 2.13 14.20 0.36
CA ALA A 69 1.97 13.65 -0.96
C ALA A 69 0.51 13.24 -1.23
N PRO A 70 0.09 13.21 -2.50
CA PRO A 70 -1.24 12.79 -2.90
C PRO A 70 -1.40 11.26 -2.87
N VAL A 71 -1.19 10.65 -1.71
CA VAL A 71 -1.40 9.22 -1.40
C VAL A 71 -2.85 8.95 -1.01
N GLU A 72 -3.24 7.68 -0.93
CA GLU A 72 -4.61 7.30 -0.59
C GLU A 72 -4.86 7.42 0.92
N LYS A 73 -5.30 8.60 1.36
CA LYS A 73 -5.57 8.92 2.77
C LYS A 73 -6.91 8.38 3.28
N VAL A 74 -7.88 8.21 2.38
CA VAL A 74 -9.25 7.78 2.69
C VAL A 74 -9.76 6.82 1.63
N ALA A 75 -10.60 5.88 2.03
CA ALA A 75 -11.41 5.08 1.12
C ALA A 75 -12.74 5.81 0.83
N VAL A 76 -13.14 5.83 -0.43
CA VAL A 76 -14.32 6.56 -0.93
C VAL A 76 -15.29 5.59 -1.59
N PHE A 77 -16.58 5.70 -1.25
CA PHE A 77 -17.62 4.82 -1.77
C PHE A 77 -18.85 5.61 -2.23
N ASN A 78 -19.49 5.15 -3.30
CA ASN A 78 -20.82 5.62 -3.70
C ASN A 78 -21.85 5.21 -2.64
N LYS A 79 -22.74 6.12 -2.24
CA LYS A 79 -23.78 5.81 -1.25
C LYS A 79 -24.72 4.70 -1.76
N GLY A 80 -24.99 3.68 -0.94
CA GLY A 80 -25.96 2.61 -1.23
C GLY A 80 -25.36 1.22 -1.45
N LYS A 81 -24.03 1.08 -1.40
CA LYS A 81 -23.34 -0.20 -1.27
C LYS A 81 -22.86 -0.37 0.17
N PRO A 82 -22.98 -1.56 0.79
CA PRO A 82 -22.44 -1.79 2.12
C PRO A 82 -20.96 -1.40 2.14
N LEU A 83 -20.54 -0.58 3.11
CA LEU A 83 -19.12 -0.50 3.40
C LEU A 83 -18.68 -1.93 3.72
N PRO A 84 -17.74 -2.51 2.96
CA PRO A 84 -17.20 -3.77 3.39
C PRO A 84 -16.68 -3.55 4.81
N ASP A 85 -16.96 -4.50 5.69
CA ASP A 85 -16.18 -4.62 6.92
C ASP A 85 -14.71 -4.48 6.49
N GLN A 86 -13.96 -3.55 7.08
CA GLN A 86 -12.72 -2.97 6.50
C GLN A 86 -11.60 -4.02 6.23
N HIS A 87 -11.90 -5.29 6.46
CA HIS A 87 -11.20 -6.49 6.06
C HIS A 87 -11.45 -7.00 4.62
N ILE A 88 -12.46 -6.54 3.87
CA ILE A 88 -12.79 -7.15 2.56
C ILE A 88 -13.09 -6.11 1.47
N ALA A 89 -12.06 -5.47 0.91
CA ALA A 89 -12.16 -4.86 -0.42
C ALA A 89 -10.95 -5.26 -1.26
N SER A 90 -11.01 -6.47 -1.81
CA SER A 90 -10.07 -6.94 -2.82
C SER A 90 -10.53 -6.37 -4.18
N PRO A 91 -9.71 -5.61 -4.93
CA PRO A 91 -10.08 -5.18 -6.27
C PRO A 91 -10.05 -6.40 -7.19
N ARG A 92 -11.13 -7.17 -7.31
CA ARG A 92 -11.22 -8.14 -8.40
C ARG A 92 -10.96 -7.37 -9.71
N LEU A 93 -10.02 -7.86 -10.52
CA LEU A 93 -9.84 -7.47 -11.92
C LEU A 93 -11.02 -7.95 -12.79
N THR A 94 -12.24 -7.98 -12.24
CA THR A 94 -13.45 -8.09 -13.04
C THR A 94 -13.84 -6.68 -13.43
N ARG A 95 -14.18 -6.48 -14.72
CA ARG A 95 -14.74 -5.23 -15.25
C ARG A 95 -15.94 -4.70 -14.44
N ASP A 96 -16.54 -5.55 -13.61
CA ASP A 96 -17.66 -5.22 -12.74
C ASP A 96 -17.16 -4.81 -11.34
N ARG A 97 -17.00 -3.50 -11.13
CA ARG A 97 -16.68 -2.87 -9.83
C ARG A 97 -17.95 -2.80 -8.97
N THR A 98 -18.39 -3.93 -8.44
CA THR A 98 -19.67 -4.02 -7.70
C THR A 98 -19.61 -3.54 -6.25
N ASP A 99 -18.41 -3.27 -5.71
CA ASP A 99 -18.18 -2.85 -4.32
C ASP A 99 -18.53 -1.38 -4.05
N GLY A 100 -18.79 -0.60 -5.10
CA GLY A 100 -19.12 0.81 -4.99
C GLY A 100 -17.94 1.71 -4.60
N ARG A 101 -16.72 1.18 -4.51
CA ARG A 101 -15.52 1.98 -4.20
C ARG A 101 -15.16 2.86 -5.38
N VAL A 102 -15.00 4.15 -5.12
CA VAL A 102 -14.49 5.10 -6.11
C VAL A 102 -12.97 4.89 -6.21
N PRO A 103 -12.42 4.61 -7.40
CA PRO A 103 -11.01 4.34 -7.56
C PRO A 103 -10.15 5.53 -7.13
N PHE A 104 -8.97 5.23 -6.60
CA PHE A 104 -7.95 6.23 -6.29
C PHE A 104 -6.95 6.35 -7.44
N ASP A 105 -6.70 7.58 -7.86
CA ASP A 105 -5.92 7.95 -9.05
C ASP A 105 -4.62 8.71 -8.72
N GLY A 106 -4.25 8.82 -7.44
CA GLY A 106 -3.02 9.48 -6.97
C GLY A 106 -1.78 8.60 -7.00
N VAL A 107 -0.77 8.96 -6.20
CA VAL A 107 0.53 8.28 -6.16
C VAL A 107 0.50 7.01 -5.31
N ARG A 108 1.25 6.01 -5.76
CA ARG A 108 1.67 4.83 -5.01
C ARG A 108 3.18 4.93 -4.80
N LEU A 109 3.66 4.68 -3.60
CA LEU A 109 5.04 4.99 -3.20
C LEU A 109 5.78 3.71 -2.82
N ARG A 110 7.01 3.55 -3.31
CA ARG A 110 7.99 2.64 -2.71
C ARG A 110 8.78 3.38 -1.63
N ILE A 111 8.62 2.95 -0.39
CA ILE A 111 9.34 3.49 0.76
C ILE A 111 10.68 2.78 0.98
N ALA A 112 11.70 3.56 1.30
CA ALA A 112 13.05 3.13 1.61
C ALA A 112 13.09 2.25 2.87
N PRO A 113 14.11 1.40 3.04
CA PRO A 113 14.26 0.62 4.25
C PRO A 113 14.75 1.53 5.40
N PRO A 114 14.52 1.16 6.68
CA PRO A 114 14.74 2.06 7.81
C PRO A 114 16.12 2.70 7.90
N GLU A 115 17.16 2.00 7.46
CA GLU A 115 18.55 2.50 7.41
C GLU A 115 18.78 3.67 6.45
N LEU A 116 17.84 3.93 5.53
CA LEU A 116 17.87 5.08 4.61
C LEU A 116 16.84 6.15 4.98
N ILE A 117 16.09 5.96 6.06
CA ILE A 117 15.07 6.91 6.53
C ILE A 117 15.72 7.87 7.54
N THR A 118 15.48 9.17 7.37
CA THR A 118 15.91 10.24 8.28
C THR A 118 14.80 10.65 9.24
N ASN A 119 15.14 11.42 10.28
CA ASN A 119 14.16 11.91 11.25
C ASN A 119 13.08 12.82 10.63
N ASP A 120 13.36 13.47 9.50
CA ASP A 120 12.43 14.36 8.81
C ASP A 120 11.21 13.63 8.23
N ALA A 121 11.31 12.30 8.06
CA ALA A 121 10.18 11.46 7.65
C ALA A 121 9.24 11.11 8.81
N PHE A 122 9.53 11.55 10.04
CA PHE A 122 8.71 11.28 11.22
C PHE A 122 8.04 12.55 11.74
N GLN A 123 6.78 12.39 12.15
CA GLN A 123 6.03 13.38 12.89
C GLN A 123 5.88 12.96 14.35
N VAL A 124 6.31 13.84 15.25
CA VAL A 124 6.16 13.66 16.68
C VAL A 124 4.80 14.21 17.13
N ILE A 125 4.03 13.39 17.86
CA ILE A 125 2.73 13.74 18.44
C ILE A 125 2.78 13.52 19.95
N LYS A 126 2.74 14.61 20.71
CA LYS A 126 2.73 14.59 22.17
C LYS A 126 1.44 14.00 22.75
N PRO A 127 1.43 13.59 24.03
CA PRO A 127 0.20 13.19 24.72
C PRO A 127 -0.91 14.22 24.55
N ASN A 128 -2.11 13.76 24.17
CA ASN A 128 -3.31 14.58 23.91
C ASN A 128 -3.16 15.62 22.79
N GLN A 129 -2.06 15.63 22.04
CA GLN A 129 -1.91 16.50 20.90
C GLN A 129 -2.74 15.98 19.73
N THR A 130 -3.40 16.91 19.03
CA THR A 130 -4.13 16.67 17.79
C THR A 130 -3.39 17.29 16.63
N VAL A 131 -3.14 16.50 15.59
CA VAL A 131 -2.64 16.96 14.29
C VAL A 131 -3.83 17.13 13.35
N ILE A 132 -3.92 18.30 12.73
CA ILE A 132 -4.96 18.61 11.75
C ILE A 132 -4.37 18.52 10.34
N MET A 133 -5.00 17.72 9.50
CA MET A 133 -4.65 17.56 8.09
C MET A 133 -5.83 18.01 7.23
N LYS A 134 -5.56 18.83 6.23
CA LYS A 134 -6.55 19.27 5.24
C LYS A 134 -6.17 18.75 3.87
N PHE A 135 -7.11 18.12 3.18
CA PHE A 135 -6.91 17.59 1.83
C PHE A 135 -8.23 17.52 1.08
N ASP A 136 -8.18 17.44 -0.24
CA ASP A 136 -9.36 17.35 -1.08
C ASP A 136 -9.37 16.00 -1.79
N PHE A 137 -10.28 15.10 -1.40
CA PHE A 137 -10.34 13.75 -1.98
C PHE A 137 -10.84 13.78 -3.44
N GLY A 138 -11.49 14.87 -3.88
CA GLY A 138 -11.84 15.09 -5.28
C GLY A 138 -10.63 15.30 -6.19
N GLN A 139 -9.44 15.57 -5.63
CA GLN A 139 -8.20 15.61 -6.41
C GLN A 139 -7.79 14.22 -6.93
N MET A 140 -8.13 13.16 -6.19
CA MET A 140 -7.64 11.78 -6.43
C MET A 140 -8.73 10.77 -6.75
N HIS A 141 -9.99 11.15 -6.62
CA HIS A 141 -11.14 10.30 -6.93
C HIS A 141 -11.99 10.98 -8.00
N ASP A 142 -12.47 10.21 -8.99
CA ASP A 142 -13.40 10.74 -9.97
C ASP A 142 -14.81 10.84 -9.37
N LEU A 143 -15.18 12.07 -8.99
CA LEU A 143 -16.47 12.41 -8.41
C LEU A 143 -17.32 13.22 -9.40
N SER A 144 -17.01 13.18 -10.70
CA SER A 144 -17.67 13.97 -11.74
C SER A 144 -19.17 13.69 -11.87
N SER A 145 -19.62 12.50 -11.43
CA SER A 145 -21.03 12.13 -11.38
C SER A 145 -21.82 12.90 -10.31
N GLY A 146 -21.14 13.50 -9.32
CA GLY A 146 -21.77 14.18 -8.20
C GLY A 146 -22.61 13.27 -7.30
N GLY A 147 -23.37 13.88 -6.40
CA GLY A 147 -24.27 13.17 -5.50
C GLY A 147 -23.64 12.84 -4.14
N ASN A 148 -23.94 11.66 -3.59
CA ASN A 148 -23.60 11.34 -2.21
C ASN A 148 -22.48 10.29 -2.14
N TYR A 149 -21.49 10.56 -1.30
CA TYR A 149 -20.35 9.68 -1.08
C TYR A 149 -20.17 9.37 0.40
N GLN A 150 -19.57 8.23 0.70
CA GLN A 150 -19.10 7.85 2.03
C GLN A 150 -17.58 7.80 2.04
N VAL A 151 -16.99 8.33 3.09
CA VAL A 151 -15.55 8.42 3.29
C VAL A 151 -15.18 7.84 4.64
N SER A 152 -14.13 7.04 4.70
CA SER A 152 -13.54 6.57 5.94
C SER A 152 -12.05 6.31 5.77
N ALA A 153 -11.30 6.29 6.87
CA ALA A 153 -9.92 5.87 6.90
C ALA A 153 -9.70 4.89 8.06
N ALA A 154 -8.90 3.87 7.81
CA ALA A 154 -8.42 2.97 8.84
C ALA A 154 -7.10 2.36 8.37
N GLY A 155 -6.20 2.12 9.31
CA GLY A 155 -4.88 1.60 9.01
C GLY A 155 -4.01 1.54 10.25
N GLY A 156 -2.71 1.42 10.03
CA GLY A 156 -1.71 1.57 11.07
C GLY A 156 -0.61 2.49 10.58
N ILE A 157 -0.13 3.38 11.45
CA ILE A 157 1.00 4.26 11.14
C ILE A 157 2.26 3.64 11.75
N PRO A 158 3.32 3.38 10.96
CA PRO A 158 4.57 2.88 11.51
C PRO A 158 5.13 3.85 12.54
N TYR A 159 5.76 3.35 13.60
CA TYR A 159 6.39 4.21 14.61
C TYR A 159 7.82 3.79 14.91
N ALA A 160 8.63 4.76 15.34
CA ALA A 160 9.96 4.56 15.89
C ALA A 160 10.01 5.03 17.35
N THR A 161 11.07 4.69 18.07
CA THR A 161 11.25 5.07 19.48
C THR A 161 12.55 5.86 19.67
N GLY A 162 12.49 6.86 20.56
CA GLY A 162 13.62 7.76 20.82
C GLY A 162 14.19 8.39 19.54
N ASP A 163 15.51 8.39 19.44
CA ASP A 163 16.24 8.97 18.31
C ASP A 163 16.38 8.01 17.11
N SER A 164 15.85 6.78 17.22
CA SER A 164 15.90 5.78 16.16
C SER A 164 14.98 6.14 14.99
N THR A 165 15.37 5.73 13.77
CA THR A 165 14.51 5.71 12.57
C THR A 165 14.04 4.29 12.23
N LYS A 166 14.44 3.30 13.04
CA LYS A 166 13.95 1.92 12.93
C LYS A 166 12.48 1.86 13.31
N VAL A 167 11.67 1.36 12.37
CA VAL A 167 10.26 1.05 12.62
C VAL A 167 10.18 -0.14 13.57
N GLU A 168 9.56 0.06 14.73
CA GLU A 168 9.38 -0.99 15.76
C GLU A 168 7.99 -1.64 15.71
N GLY A 169 7.06 -1.05 14.96
CA GLY A 169 5.73 -1.58 14.76
C GLY A 169 4.79 -0.55 14.15
N TYR A 170 3.49 -0.76 14.33
CA TYR A 170 2.44 0.11 13.80
C TYR A 170 1.45 0.47 14.90
N ILE A 171 0.98 1.72 14.89
CA ILE A 171 -0.06 2.20 15.77
C ILE A 171 -1.37 2.27 14.97
N PRO A 172 -2.40 1.47 15.34
CA PRO A 172 -3.64 1.43 14.60
C PRO A 172 -4.43 2.74 14.74
N PHE A 173 -5.27 3.02 13.75
CA PHE A 173 -6.27 4.08 13.80
C PHE A 173 -7.50 3.71 12.99
N LYS A 174 -8.63 4.27 13.37
CA LYS A 174 -9.89 4.17 12.62
C LYS A 174 -10.67 5.47 12.72
N SER A 175 -11.25 5.91 11.60
CA SER A 175 -12.11 7.09 11.57
C SER A 175 -13.59 6.75 11.74
N ASN A 176 -14.39 7.78 12.00
CA ASN A 176 -15.81 7.79 11.68
C ASN A 176 -16.04 7.55 10.17
N VAL A 177 -17.22 7.05 9.82
CA VAL A 177 -17.72 7.06 8.44
C VAL A 177 -18.41 8.39 8.19
N LEU A 178 -17.81 9.24 7.37
CA LEU A 178 -18.37 10.52 6.98
C LEU A 178 -19.24 10.35 5.73
N THR A 179 -20.48 10.83 5.76
CA THR A 179 -21.32 10.94 4.56
C THR A 179 -21.27 12.37 4.04
N ILE A 180 -20.77 12.54 2.82
CA ILE A 180 -20.73 13.80 2.11
C ILE A 180 -21.92 13.85 1.18
N LYS A 181 -22.77 14.86 1.35
CA LYS A 181 -24.03 14.98 0.62
C LYS A 181 -23.90 16.01 -0.50
N ASN A 182 -24.60 15.76 -1.61
CA ASN A 182 -24.79 16.71 -2.70
C ASN A 182 -23.47 17.27 -3.29
N VAL A 183 -22.46 16.41 -3.47
CA VAL A 183 -21.23 16.78 -4.18
C VAL A 183 -21.59 17.30 -5.56
N ASN A 184 -21.14 18.52 -5.87
CA ASN A 184 -21.22 19.11 -7.19
C ASN A 184 -20.17 18.43 -8.08
N GLY A 185 -20.65 17.56 -8.98
CA GLY A 185 -19.81 16.78 -9.87
C GLY A 185 -18.99 17.63 -10.84
N THR A 186 -19.55 18.72 -11.36
CA THR A 186 -18.84 19.66 -12.24
C THR A 186 -17.67 20.31 -11.52
N GLN A 187 -17.90 20.80 -10.29
CA GLN A 187 -16.83 21.40 -9.50
C GLN A 187 -15.77 20.36 -9.11
N ALA A 188 -16.17 19.13 -8.77
CA ALA A 188 -15.24 18.06 -8.45
C ALA A 188 -14.39 17.65 -9.67
N ALA A 189 -14.99 17.61 -10.86
CA ALA A 189 -14.25 17.36 -12.11
C ALA A 189 -13.22 18.46 -12.40
N ILE A 190 -13.56 19.73 -12.13
CA ILE A 190 -12.63 20.86 -12.23
C ILE A 190 -11.48 20.71 -11.22
N THR A 191 -11.78 20.45 -9.94
CA THR A 191 -10.76 20.21 -8.90
C THR A 191 -9.77 19.12 -9.32
N ARG A 192 -10.29 17.98 -9.80
CA ARG A 192 -9.47 16.88 -10.28
C ARG A 192 -8.60 17.28 -11.47
N ARG A 193 -9.21 17.89 -12.50
CA ARG A 193 -8.51 18.33 -13.71
C ARG A 193 -7.38 19.30 -13.37
N ASP A 194 -7.65 20.31 -12.56
CA ASP A 194 -6.69 21.37 -12.24
C ASP A 194 -5.52 20.81 -11.42
N PHE A 195 -5.78 19.91 -10.47
CA PHE A 195 -4.73 19.21 -9.74
C PHE A 195 -3.80 18.41 -10.67
N HIS A 196 -4.37 17.59 -11.56
CA HIS A 196 -3.58 16.80 -12.51
C HIS A 196 -2.93 17.66 -13.59
N ALA A 197 -3.47 18.83 -13.92
CA ALA A 197 -2.88 19.78 -14.85
C ALA A 197 -1.68 20.51 -14.23
N GLU A 198 -1.79 20.96 -12.98
CA GLU A 198 -0.67 21.55 -12.23
C GLU A 198 0.49 20.57 -12.13
N SER A 199 0.18 19.31 -11.84
CA SER A 199 1.17 18.22 -11.82
C SER A 199 1.84 17.98 -13.19
N LYS A 200 1.23 18.45 -14.29
CA LYS A 200 1.78 18.36 -15.65
C LYS A 200 2.45 19.66 -16.11
N ARG A 201 2.37 20.75 -15.34
CA ARG A 201 3.00 22.04 -15.69
C ARG A 201 4.52 21.91 -15.57
N VAL A 202 5.06 21.53 -16.72
CA VAL A 202 6.44 21.52 -17.21
C VAL A 202 7.40 22.38 -16.40
N VAL A 203 8.12 21.75 -15.47
CA VAL A 203 9.56 22.01 -15.39
C VAL A 203 10.15 21.18 -16.54
N ILE A 204 10.83 21.81 -17.50
CA ILE A 204 11.64 21.07 -18.47
C ILE A 204 12.78 20.44 -17.67
N GLN A 205 12.53 19.27 -17.11
CA GLN A 205 13.57 18.50 -16.46
C GLN A 205 14.38 17.79 -17.53
N ALA A 206 15.70 17.75 -17.34
CA ALA A 206 16.53 16.91 -18.16
C ALA A 206 16.01 15.47 -18.07
N GLY A 207 15.96 14.77 -19.19
CA GLY A 207 15.76 13.33 -19.17
C GLY A 207 16.83 12.64 -18.31
N CYS A 208 16.72 11.32 -18.15
CA CYS A 208 17.73 10.54 -17.44
C CYS A 208 19.16 10.90 -17.89
N THR A 209 20.03 11.24 -16.93
CA THR A 209 21.47 11.37 -17.21
C THR A 209 22.01 10.05 -17.77
N ARG A 210 23.22 10.05 -18.36
CA ARG A 210 23.82 8.82 -18.90
C ARG A 210 23.92 7.72 -17.83
N ALA A 211 24.37 8.07 -16.62
CA ALA A 211 24.49 7.14 -15.50
C ALA A 211 23.13 6.58 -15.05
N GLN A 212 22.12 7.45 -14.92
CA GLN A 212 20.75 7.02 -14.58
C GLN A 212 20.17 6.11 -15.66
N ASN A 213 20.38 6.42 -16.95
CA ASN A 213 19.96 5.58 -18.06
C ASN A 213 20.59 4.19 -18.00
N GLN A 214 21.87 4.09 -17.67
CA GLN A 214 22.55 2.81 -17.50
C GLN A 214 21.96 2.03 -16.33
N ALA A 215 21.80 2.66 -15.16
CA ALA A 215 21.21 2.04 -13.97
C ALA A 215 19.78 1.53 -14.23
N VAL A 216 18.94 2.33 -14.89
CA VAL A 216 17.57 1.94 -15.29
C VAL A 216 17.60 0.74 -16.22
N ASN A 217 18.44 0.74 -17.26
CA ASN A 217 18.48 -0.39 -18.19
C ASN A 217 18.96 -1.69 -17.52
N THR A 218 19.95 -1.60 -16.62
CA THR A 218 20.38 -2.74 -15.80
C THR A 218 19.25 -3.23 -14.90
N ALA A 219 18.57 -2.33 -14.19
CA ALA A 219 17.47 -2.68 -13.31
C ALA A 219 16.28 -3.32 -14.05
N LEU A 220 15.95 -2.82 -15.25
CA LEU A 220 14.91 -3.41 -16.11
C LEU A 220 15.29 -4.84 -16.57
N GLY A 221 16.55 -5.09 -16.94
CA GLY A 221 17.02 -6.44 -17.27
C GLY A 221 16.95 -7.41 -16.09
N ASN A 222 17.36 -6.95 -14.91
CA ASN A 222 17.26 -7.71 -13.67
C ASN A 222 15.79 -7.95 -13.27
N CYS A 223 14.92 -6.94 -13.37
CA CYS A 223 13.49 -7.05 -13.13
C CYS A 223 12.86 -8.13 -14.01
N ALA A 224 13.15 -8.13 -15.31
CA ALA A 224 12.63 -9.13 -16.24
C ALA A 224 13.03 -10.56 -15.83
N THR A 225 14.27 -10.74 -15.38
CA THR A 225 14.78 -12.03 -14.89
C THR A 225 14.10 -12.45 -13.58
N LEU A 226 14.03 -11.55 -12.60
CA LEU A 226 13.35 -11.80 -11.32
C LEU A 226 11.88 -12.19 -11.53
N ALA A 227 11.16 -11.39 -12.32
CA ALA A 227 9.75 -11.63 -12.61
C ALA A 227 9.53 -12.95 -13.36
N SER A 228 10.37 -13.29 -14.35
CA SER A 228 10.28 -14.57 -15.06
C SER A 228 10.45 -15.76 -14.12
N ASN A 229 11.47 -15.71 -13.24
CA ASN A 229 11.70 -16.76 -12.25
C ASN A 229 10.56 -16.84 -11.23
N ALA A 230 10.06 -15.71 -10.77
CA ALA A 230 8.94 -15.63 -9.84
C ALA A 230 7.64 -16.21 -10.45
N SER A 231 7.41 -16.03 -11.77
CA SER A 231 6.26 -16.65 -12.43
C SER A 231 6.28 -18.18 -12.35
N VAL A 232 7.45 -18.78 -12.55
CA VAL A 232 7.65 -20.24 -12.43
C VAL A 232 7.50 -20.69 -10.98
N ALA A 233 8.12 -19.96 -10.05
CA ALA A 233 8.06 -20.25 -8.62
C ALA A 233 6.62 -20.18 -8.09
N ALA A 234 5.81 -19.21 -8.55
CA ALA A 234 4.42 -19.08 -8.14
C ALA A 234 3.59 -20.34 -8.44
N MET A 235 3.92 -21.07 -9.51
CA MET A 235 3.25 -22.33 -9.85
C MET A 235 3.79 -23.52 -9.04
N ARG A 236 5.09 -23.54 -8.75
CA ARG A 236 5.81 -24.74 -8.25
C ARG A 236 6.07 -24.75 -6.74
N ASP A 237 6.28 -23.59 -6.11
CA ASP A 237 6.70 -23.48 -4.71
C ASP A 237 5.51 -23.09 -3.81
N ALA A 238 4.74 -24.11 -3.41
CA ALA A 238 3.55 -23.93 -2.58
C ALA A 238 3.87 -23.31 -1.20
N ARG A 239 5.00 -23.68 -0.59
CA ARG A 239 5.41 -23.21 0.73
C ARG A 239 5.68 -21.72 0.68
N ARG A 240 6.47 -21.29 -0.29
CA ARG A 240 6.77 -19.88 -0.50
C ARG A 240 5.53 -19.09 -0.89
N LEU A 241 4.66 -19.64 -1.74
CA LEU A 241 3.42 -18.95 -2.06
C LEU A 241 2.55 -18.70 -0.81
N ASN A 242 2.48 -19.70 0.08
CA ASN A 242 1.74 -19.56 1.33
C ASN A 242 2.36 -18.52 2.27
N GLU A 243 3.69 -18.43 2.33
CA GLU A 243 4.40 -17.45 3.17
C GLU A 243 4.08 -16.00 2.75
N TYR A 244 4.18 -15.68 1.47
CA TYR A 244 4.03 -14.31 0.98
C TYR A 244 2.57 -13.97 0.69
N PHE A 245 1.84 -14.85 0.00
CA PHE A 245 0.47 -14.58 -0.46
C PHE A 245 -0.61 -15.21 0.42
N LYS A 246 -0.26 -16.06 1.41
CA LYS A 246 -1.23 -16.73 2.30
C LYS A 246 -2.31 -17.50 1.55
N THR A 247 -1.91 -18.12 0.45
CA THR A 247 -2.79 -18.94 -0.38
C THR A 247 -1.95 -19.94 -1.14
N THR A 248 -2.58 -21.06 -1.50
CA THR A 248 -1.98 -22.11 -2.33
C THR A 248 -2.92 -22.57 -3.44
N THR A 249 -4.07 -21.91 -3.63
CA THR A 249 -5.07 -22.30 -4.62
C THR A 249 -4.53 -22.18 -6.04
N LEU A 250 -4.98 -23.07 -6.93
CA LEU A 250 -4.52 -23.07 -8.32
C LEU A 250 -4.89 -21.77 -9.05
N GLU A 251 -6.04 -21.17 -8.73
CA GLU A 251 -6.46 -19.88 -9.27
C GLU A 251 -5.51 -18.76 -8.84
N ALA A 252 -5.19 -18.66 -7.55
CA ALA A 252 -4.26 -17.65 -7.05
C ALA A 252 -2.87 -17.82 -7.68
N ARG A 253 -2.36 -19.06 -7.75
CA ARG A 253 -1.08 -19.38 -8.42
C ARG A 253 -1.04 -18.88 -9.86
N ARG A 254 -2.07 -19.20 -10.65
CA ARG A 254 -2.18 -18.77 -12.06
C ARG A 254 -2.21 -17.24 -12.16
N ASN A 255 -3.01 -16.58 -11.33
CA ASN A 255 -3.12 -15.12 -11.34
C ASN A 255 -1.79 -14.45 -10.99
N ILE A 256 -1.10 -14.91 -9.94
CA ILE A 256 0.22 -14.40 -9.53
C ILE A 256 1.26 -14.65 -10.63
N SER A 257 1.29 -15.86 -11.21
CA SER A 257 2.18 -16.20 -12.34
C SER A 257 1.94 -15.29 -13.54
N ILE A 258 0.68 -15.05 -13.93
CA ILE A 258 0.32 -14.15 -15.04
C ILE A 258 0.75 -12.72 -14.74
N THR A 259 0.58 -12.25 -13.50
CA THR A 259 1.08 -10.92 -13.09
C THR A 259 2.58 -10.81 -13.28
N PHE A 260 3.37 -11.79 -12.81
CA PHE A 260 4.81 -11.79 -13.02
C PHE A 260 5.21 -11.84 -14.49
N GLN A 261 4.50 -12.61 -15.34
CA GLN A 261 4.74 -12.61 -16.78
C GLN A 261 4.48 -11.24 -17.42
N ARG A 262 3.43 -10.55 -16.98
CA ARG A 262 3.13 -9.17 -17.43
C ARG A 262 4.23 -8.20 -17.00
N VAL A 263 4.71 -8.30 -15.76
CA VAL A 263 5.84 -7.48 -15.30
C VAL A 263 7.10 -7.77 -16.10
N ALA A 264 7.43 -9.04 -16.34
CA ALA A 264 8.58 -9.42 -17.15
C ALA A 264 8.52 -8.81 -18.57
N LYS A 265 7.34 -8.84 -19.20
CA LYS A 265 7.11 -8.23 -20.52
C LYS A 265 7.26 -6.70 -20.51
N GLU A 266 6.76 -6.02 -19.48
CA GLU A 266 6.94 -4.58 -19.37
C GLU A 266 8.41 -4.22 -19.10
N CYS A 267 9.09 -4.97 -18.24
CA CYS A 267 10.51 -4.78 -17.94
C CYS A 267 11.44 -5.04 -19.15
N THR A 268 11.01 -5.78 -20.19
CA THR A 268 11.75 -5.91 -21.46
C THR A 268 11.32 -4.91 -22.53
N SER A 269 10.22 -4.18 -22.33
CA SER A 269 9.72 -3.20 -23.29
C SER A 269 10.62 -1.96 -23.30
N ARG A 270 11.01 -1.52 -24.50
CA ARG A 270 11.82 -0.29 -24.72
C ARG A 270 11.16 0.68 -25.69
N LEU A 271 10.09 0.25 -26.34
CA LEU A 271 9.38 1.03 -27.35
C LEU A 271 8.02 1.47 -26.81
N LYS A 272 7.67 2.74 -27.03
CA LYS A 272 6.39 3.32 -26.61
C LYS A 272 5.17 2.57 -27.17
N ALA A 273 5.30 1.94 -28.34
CA ALA A 273 4.23 1.16 -28.96
C ALA A 273 3.93 -0.17 -28.23
N VAL A 274 4.85 -0.63 -27.37
CA VAL A 274 4.75 -1.93 -26.67
C VAL A 274 4.58 -1.72 -25.16
N SER A 275 5.24 -0.70 -24.61
CA SER A 275 5.21 -0.34 -23.19
C SER A 275 3.82 0.15 -22.76
N VAL A 276 3.33 -0.31 -21.61
CA VAL A 276 2.07 0.19 -21.04
C VAL A 276 2.25 1.44 -20.18
N SER A 277 3.50 1.80 -19.88
CA SER A 277 3.88 2.94 -19.06
C SER A 277 5.11 3.70 -19.56
N SER A 278 5.32 4.90 -19.03
CA SER A 278 6.59 5.65 -19.14
C SER A 278 7.36 5.56 -17.81
N LEU A 279 8.69 5.59 -17.86
CA LEU A 279 9.53 5.65 -16.66
C LEU A 279 10.42 6.89 -16.71
N TYR A 280 10.36 7.71 -15.66
CA TYR A 280 11.15 8.94 -15.53
C TYR A 280 12.24 8.76 -14.47
N CYS A 281 13.37 9.44 -14.66
CA CYS A 281 14.47 9.50 -13.68
C CYS A 281 14.48 10.79 -12.85
N THR A 282 13.48 11.64 -13.06
CA THR A 282 13.33 12.93 -12.42
C THR A 282 11.90 13.09 -11.92
N ASP A 283 11.75 13.82 -10.81
CA ASP A 283 10.47 13.96 -10.13
C ASP A 283 9.52 14.89 -10.90
N VAL A 284 8.58 14.29 -11.61
CA VAL A 284 7.57 14.98 -12.40
C VAL A 284 6.25 15.20 -11.65
N TYR A 285 6.17 14.83 -10.37
CA TYR A 285 4.95 14.94 -9.55
C TYR A 285 5.22 15.48 -8.14
N ASN A 286 6.43 15.98 -7.89
CA ASN A 286 6.91 16.49 -6.60
C ASN A 286 6.69 15.48 -5.43
N SER A 287 6.81 14.18 -5.72
CA SER A 287 6.53 13.09 -4.78
C SER A 287 7.78 12.32 -4.35
N CYS A 288 8.96 12.69 -4.85
CA CYS A 288 10.24 12.19 -4.35
C CYS A 288 10.64 12.94 -3.08
N LYS A 289 9.96 12.60 -1.97
CA LYS A 289 10.26 13.11 -0.63
C LYS A 289 11.25 12.20 0.10
N GLU A 290 11.65 12.61 1.30
CA GLU A 290 12.49 11.81 2.19
C GLU A 290 11.90 10.41 2.42
N GLY A 291 12.75 9.41 2.28
CA GLY A 291 12.37 8.00 2.39
C GLY A 291 11.60 7.44 1.19
N VAL A 292 11.43 8.17 0.08
CA VAL A 292 10.79 7.64 -1.15
C VAL A 292 11.85 7.18 -2.14
N LEU A 293 11.80 5.89 -2.52
CA LEU A 293 12.66 5.31 -3.54
C LEU A 293 12.11 5.52 -4.94
N ALA A 294 10.82 5.32 -5.12
CA ALA A 294 10.14 5.45 -6.40
C ALA A 294 8.64 5.66 -6.17
N TYR A 295 7.93 6.05 -7.22
CA TYR A 295 6.48 6.11 -7.19
C TYR A 295 5.85 5.82 -8.55
N THR A 296 4.59 5.40 -8.52
CA THR A 296 3.74 5.19 -9.69
C THR A 296 2.51 6.07 -9.60
N VAL A 297 2.10 6.66 -10.73
CA VAL A 297 0.77 7.27 -10.89
C VAL A 297 -0.03 6.41 -11.87
N PRO A 298 -0.81 5.41 -11.39
CA PRO A 298 -1.44 4.43 -12.27
C PRO A 298 -2.41 5.06 -13.28
N SER A 299 -3.11 6.12 -12.87
CA SER A 299 -4.06 6.88 -13.69
C SER A 299 -3.40 7.59 -14.88
N LEU A 300 -2.13 7.97 -14.73
CA LEU A 300 -1.33 8.67 -15.75
C LEU A 300 -0.32 7.75 -16.44
N ARG A 301 -0.26 6.47 -16.07
CA ARG A 301 0.55 5.42 -16.69
C ARG A 301 2.04 5.76 -16.72
N TYR A 302 2.57 6.26 -15.61
CA TYR A 302 4.01 6.42 -15.48
C TYR A 302 4.52 6.09 -14.09
N MET A 303 5.82 5.82 -14.04
CA MET A 303 6.60 5.56 -12.85
C MET A 303 7.77 6.53 -12.80
N VAL A 304 8.28 6.78 -11.61
CA VAL A 304 9.43 7.65 -11.38
C VAL A 304 10.37 6.99 -10.39
N ASN A 305 11.65 6.95 -10.76
CA ASN A 305 12.71 6.61 -9.83
C ASN A 305 13.20 7.90 -9.16
N CYS A 306 13.13 7.95 -7.84
CA CYS A 306 13.56 9.10 -7.05
C CYS A 306 15.08 9.10 -6.83
N PRO A 307 15.69 10.21 -6.35
CA PRO A 307 17.14 10.26 -6.14
C PRO A 307 17.70 9.12 -5.28
N LEU A 308 16.99 8.70 -4.23
CA LEU A 308 17.41 7.57 -3.37
C LEU A 308 17.55 6.25 -4.14
N TYR A 309 16.72 5.99 -5.16
CA TYR A 309 16.85 4.80 -6.02
C TYR A 309 18.23 4.73 -6.69
N PHE A 310 18.74 5.88 -7.15
CA PHE A 310 20.02 5.94 -7.84
C PHE A 310 21.20 5.96 -6.89
N ASN A 311 21.06 6.66 -5.76
CA ASN A 311 22.17 6.98 -4.88
C ASN A 311 22.39 5.95 -3.77
N ALA A 312 21.36 5.19 -3.39
CA ALA A 312 21.40 4.32 -2.22
C ALA A 312 21.13 2.84 -2.51
N LEU A 313 20.40 2.51 -3.59
CA LEU A 313 20.08 1.12 -3.89
C LEU A 313 21.14 0.45 -4.77
N PRO A 314 21.56 -0.78 -4.45
CA PRO A 314 22.36 -1.58 -5.38
C PRO A 314 21.52 -2.00 -6.60
N PRO A 315 22.13 -2.33 -7.75
CA PRO A 315 21.41 -2.80 -8.94
C PRO A 315 20.59 -4.08 -8.70
N LEU A 316 21.13 -5.00 -7.89
CA LEU A 316 20.51 -6.26 -7.49
C LEU A 316 21.20 -6.75 -6.22
N THR A 317 20.44 -7.07 -5.18
CA THR A 317 20.96 -7.63 -3.93
C THR A 317 20.91 -9.16 -3.95
N THR A 318 21.79 -9.79 -3.17
CA THR A 318 21.75 -11.23 -2.88
C THR A 318 21.09 -11.53 -1.54
N THR A 319 20.80 -10.50 -0.73
CA THR A 319 20.18 -10.65 0.59
C THR A 319 18.67 -10.70 0.43
N CYS A 320 18.06 -11.80 0.89
CA CYS A 320 16.62 -11.96 0.85
C CYS A 320 15.92 -10.85 1.67
N HIS A 321 14.88 -10.26 1.08
CA HIS A 321 14.08 -9.12 1.55
C HIS A 321 14.79 -7.76 1.54
N ALA A 322 16.08 -7.68 1.21
CA ALA A 322 16.73 -6.40 1.01
C ALA A 322 16.19 -5.71 -0.25
N GLN A 323 16.18 -4.38 -0.22
CA GLN A 323 15.69 -3.57 -1.35
C GLN A 323 16.83 -3.32 -2.34
N ASP A 324 16.49 -3.28 -3.62
CA ASP A 324 17.42 -2.98 -4.71
C ASP A 324 16.66 -2.31 -5.87
N GLN A 325 17.38 -1.87 -6.89
CA GLN A 325 16.79 -1.21 -8.05
C GLN A 325 15.85 -2.12 -8.84
N ALA A 326 16.19 -3.41 -8.98
CA ALA A 326 15.41 -4.37 -9.75
C ALA A 326 14.05 -4.70 -9.12
N SER A 327 14.03 -4.98 -7.82
CA SER A 327 12.83 -5.26 -7.02
C SER A 327 11.98 -4.00 -6.80
N THR A 328 12.61 -2.82 -6.67
CA THR A 328 11.89 -1.54 -6.67
C THR A 328 11.19 -1.30 -8.01
N THR A 329 11.89 -1.51 -9.13
CA THR A 329 11.25 -1.46 -10.46
C THR A 329 10.09 -2.45 -10.56
N LEU A 330 10.27 -3.70 -10.09
CA LEU A 330 9.21 -4.70 -10.08
C LEU A 330 7.99 -4.26 -9.26
N HIS A 331 8.22 -3.68 -8.08
CA HIS A 331 7.16 -3.12 -7.22
C HIS A 331 6.32 -2.10 -7.99
N GLU A 332 6.97 -1.07 -8.56
CA GLU A 332 6.28 0.00 -9.30
C GLU A 332 5.47 -0.55 -10.49
N MET A 333 6.02 -1.50 -11.23
CA MET A 333 5.32 -2.14 -12.35
C MET A 333 4.01 -2.80 -11.92
N THR A 334 3.92 -3.33 -10.69
CA THR A 334 2.69 -3.97 -10.23
C THR A 334 1.55 -2.99 -9.97
N HIS A 335 1.86 -1.71 -9.67
CA HIS A 335 0.85 -0.67 -9.47
C HIS A 335 0.13 -0.29 -10.76
N LEU A 336 0.75 -0.51 -11.92
CA LEU A 336 0.12 -0.25 -13.21
C LEU A 336 -1.16 -1.10 -13.35
N THR A 337 -2.28 -0.44 -13.63
CA THR A 337 -3.60 -1.11 -13.74
C THR A 337 -3.63 -2.16 -14.85
N GLN A 338 -2.82 -1.98 -15.90
CA GLN A 338 -2.67 -2.91 -17.01
C GLN A 338 -1.89 -4.17 -16.63
N ILE A 339 -1.08 -4.11 -15.57
CA ILE A 339 -0.33 -5.24 -15.02
C ILE A 339 -1.18 -5.95 -13.97
N ARG A 340 -1.43 -5.28 -12.84
CA ARG A 340 -2.17 -5.81 -11.69
C ARG A 340 -3.00 -4.76 -10.96
N GLY A 341 -2.51 -3.52 -10.85
CA GLY A 341 -3.17 -2.49 -10.06
C GLY A 341 -3.05 -2.76 -8.56
N THR A 342 -1.86 -3.17 -8.09
CA THR A 342 -1.59 -3.36 -6.67
C THR A 342 -1.68 -2.03 -5.91
N LEU A 343 -1.83 -2.14 -4.60
CA LEU A 343 -1.91 -1.07 -3.61
C LEU A 343 -0.76 -1.24 -2.61
N ASP A 344 -0.52 -0.21 -1.80
CA ASP A 344 0.47 -0.24 -0.71
C ASP A 344 -0.15 -0.44 0.67
N TRP A 345 -1.44 -0.15 0.83
CA TRP A 345 -2.15 -0.25 2.12
C TRP A 345 -1.50 0.51 3.30
N GLY A 346 -0.57 1.43 3.04
CA GLY A 346 0.17 2.17 4.07
C GLY A 346 1.16 1.31 4.88
N VAL A 347 1.55 0.13 4.37
CA VAL A 347 2.45 -0.79 5.07
C VAL A 347 3.53 -1.31 4.13
N TYR A 348 4.76 -1.52 4.62
CA TYR A 348 5.92 -1.80 3.78
C TYR A 348 6.88 -2.79 4.43
N GLY A 349 7.55 -3.61 3.62
CA GLY A 349 8.55 -4.58 4.05
C GLY A 349 7.99 -5.93 4.46
N TYR A 350 8.91 -6.88 4.71
CA TYR A 350 8.57 -8.28 4.96
C TYR A 350 7.75 -8.50 6.24
N ASP A 351 8.09 -7.78 7.32
CA ASP A 351 7.33 -7.88 8.57
C ASP A 351 5.88 -7.43 8.42
N ALA A 352 5.66 -6.41 7.60
CA ALA A 352 4.34 -5.88 7.35
C ALA A 352 3.47 -6.82 6.51
N ILE A 353 4.02 -7.42 5.45
CA ILE A 353 3.23 -8.36 4.63
C ILE A 353 2.81 -9.60 5.42
N LYS A 354 3.51 -9.97 6.51
CA LYS A 354 3.11 -11.07 7.38
C LYS A 354 1.79 -10.79 8.10
N THR A 355 1.49 -9.54 8.43
CA THR A 355 0.27 -9.16 9.16
C THR A 355 -0.97 -9.02 8.26
N LEU A 356 -0.79 -8.82 6.95
CA LEU A 356 -1.88 -8.65 6.00
C LEU A 356 -2.59 -9.98 5.67
N PRO A 357 -3.92 -10.02 5.52
CA PRO A 357 -4.61 -11.23 5.05
C PRO A 357 -4.34 -11.50 3.56
N SER A 358 -4.68 -12.71 3.10
CA SER A 358 -4.43 -13.19 1.72
C SER A 358 -4.99 -12.24 0.65
N GLU A 359 -6.20 -11.74 0.88
CA GLU A 359 -6.95 -10.86 0.00
C GLU A 359 -6.26 -9.51 -0.23
N LYS A 360 -5.51 -9.03 0.76
CA LYS A 360 -4.67 -7.83 0.65
C LYS A 360 -3.33 -8.16 0.00
N ASN A 361 -2.68 -9.26 0.40
CA ASN A 361 -1.38 -9.65 -0.14
C ASN A 361 -1.41 -9.98 -1.64
N LEU A 362 -2.53 -10.50 -2.16
CA LEU A 362 -2.75 -10.71 -3.59
C LEU A 362 -2.77 -9.41 -4.42
N PHE A 363 -2.88 -8.26 -3.76
CA PHE A 363 -2.94 -6.93 -4.35
C PHE A 363 -1.98 -5.95 -3.69
N HIS A 364 -0.90 -6.45 -3.07
CA HIS A 364 0.08 -5.62 -2.39
C HIS A 364 1.42 -5.64 -3.13
N ALA A 365 1.94 -4.47 -3.50
CA ALA A 365 3.11 -4.37 -4.38
C ALA A 365 4.38 -4.99 -3.77
N ASP A 366 4.62 -4.76 -2.48
CA ASP A 366 5.74 -5.36 -1.75
C ASP A 366 5.67 -6.88 -1.73
N THR A 367 4.48 -7.47 -1.65
CA THR A 367 4.34 -8.93 -1.64
C THR A 367 4.90 -9.53 -2.93
N PHE A 368 4.69 -8.87 -4.08
CA PHE A 368 5.26 -9.31 -5.35
C PHE A 368 6.78 -9.11 -5.41
N CYS A 369 7.30 -7.94 -5.01
CA CYS A 369 8.75 -7.70 -5.09
C CYS A 369 9.54 -8.56 -4.10
N LEU A 370 9.03 -8.79 -2.89
CA LEU A 370 9.65 -9.66 -1.88
C LEU A 370 9.59 -11.14 -2.30
N PHE A 371 8.48 -11.57 -2.93
CA PHE A 371 8.39 -12.91 -3.52
C PHE A 371 9.29 -13.07 -4.76
N ALA A 372 9.63 -12.00 -5.47
CA ALA A 372 10.58 -12.10 -6.59
C ALA A 372 12.04 -12.06 -6.12
N ASN A 373 12.34 -11.24 -5.11
CA ASN A 373 13.70 -11.00 -4.60
C ASN A 373 14.32 -12.25 -3.94
N CYS A 374 13.58 -12.93 -3.06
CA CYS A 374 14.15 -14.11 -2.42
C CYS A 374 14.23 -15.30 -3.39
N LYS A 375 15.05 -16.29 -3.08
CA LYS A 375 15.04 -17.59 -3.77
C LYS A 375 14.50 -18.63 -2.79
N SER A 376 13.97 -19.73 -3.30
CA SER A 376 13.62 -20.89 -2.46
C SER A 376 14.87 -21.30 -1.68
N ARG A 377 14.77 -21.36 -0.35
CA ARG A 377 15.81 -22.02 0.45
C ARG A 377 15.76 -23.52 0.08
N PRO A 378 16.90 -24.17 -0.20
CA PRO A 378 16.90 -25.63 -0.29
C PRO A 378 16.34 -26.20 1.01
N LEU A 379 15.54 -27.26 0.87
CA LEU A 379 14.87 -27.96 1.98
C LEU A 379 15.89 -28.48 3.00
#